data_AF-A0ABD1NM86-F1
#
_entry.id   AF-A0ABD1NM86-F1
#
_cell.length_a   1.000
_cell.length_b   1.000
_cell.length_c   1.000
_cell.angle_alpha   90.00
_cell.angle_beta   90.00
_cell.angle_gamma   90.00
#
_symmetry.space_group_name_H-M   'P 1'
#
loop_
_entity.id
_entity.type
_entity.pdbx_description
1 polymer ?
#
loop_
_entity_poly.entity_id
_entity_poly.type
_entity_poly.pdbx_seq_one_letter_code
_entity_poly.pdbx_strand_id
1 'polypeptide(L)'
;MAFLNSKHNLLQSTLFIKFLIPFLLLQHHIVKSQYSPSLANDESFSFGTSVFNQEDPNLILLGNATISGGVLRLTNTDLFGNPVPHSVGRALHFTPIHLWNKHNGELADFTGGFSFVVNNEGSSLHGDGFAFFLAPVDFHFPKNSSGGYLGLFSPETVFDPSRNQLVAIEFDSYTNEWDPSSPSQIPHIGIDVDSVKSVSAVPWPSELESPNAVAHASLNYNSESKRLSVFVSYPDNRNATVSAVVDLRNVLPEWIRVGFSASTGELVETHDILNWLFEATLHQLRLRFRRGLQEAVFHLSTDCILRIMADSGSGSGRRSGRSVTRLSGMTTARIARERTQVDVDPRSGRASGPNGAKFKSYLGVVVRQHISISIPSWDHVEEADKNLMWQDIQQNFDIPNTEVMRKKILSIMATR
;
A
#
# COMPACT_ATOMS: atom_id res chain seq x y z
N MET A 1 -26.04 -64.13 -44.85
CA MET A 1 -25.62 -63.72 -43.49
C MET A 1 -24.50 -62.69 -43.61
N ALA A 2 -24.82 -61.39 -43.62
CA ALA A 2 -23.79 -60.34 -43.56
C ALA A 2 -24.41 -59.02 -43.08
N PHE A 3 -24.77 -58.94 -41.81
CA PHE A 3 -25.13 -57.68 -41.14
C PHE A 3 -24.74 -57.79 -39.67
N LEU A 4 -23.43 -57.70 -39.38
CA LEU A 4 -22.89 -57.52 -38.03
C LEU A 4 -21.40 -57.12 -38.17
N ASN A 5 -21.12 -55.86 -38.51
CA ASN A 5 -19.76 -55.30 -38.29
C ASN A 5 -19.64 -53.76 -38.31
N SER A 6 -20.70 -53.01 -38.60
CA SER A 6 -20.61 -51.53 -38.67
C SER A 6 -20.68 -50.83 -37.29
N LYS A 7 -21.37 -51.42 -36.29
CA LYS A 7 -21.56 -50.77 -34.98
C LYS A 7 -20.31 -50.73 -34.08
N HIS A 8 -19.38 -51.67 -34.26
CA HIS A 8 -18.17 -51.73 -33.42
C HIS A 8 -17.16 -50.61 -33.74
N ASN A 9 -17.05 -50.20 -35.00
CA ASN A 9 -16.11 -49.16 -35.44
C ASN A 9 -16.55 -47.74 -35.04
N LEU A 10 -17.87 -47.49 -34.96
CA LEU A 10 -18.40 -46.19 -34.55
C LEU A 10 -18.28 -45.95 -33.03
N LEU A 11 -18.38 -47.02 -32.23
CA LEU A 11 -18.20 -46.97 -30.77
C LEU A 11 -16.73 -46.76 -30.36
N GLN A 12 -15.77 -47.34 -31.09
CA GLN A 12 -14.34 -47.08 -30.83
C GLN A 12 -13.91 -45.66 -31.22
N SER A 13 -14.46 -45.11 -32.32
CA SER A 13 -14.23 -43.73 -32.76
C SER A 13 -14.70 -42.69 -31.73
N THR A 14 -15.88 -42.88 -31.14
CA THR A 14 -16.42 -41.95 -30.13
C THR A 14 -15.70 -42.03 -28.79
N LEU A 15 -15.17 -43.20 -28.40
CA LEU A 15 -14.30 -43.32 -27.23
C LEU A 15 -12.97 -42.59 -27.43
N PHE A 16 -12.35 -42.71 -28.60
CA PHE A 16 -11.05 -42.07 -28.88
C PHE A 16 -11.13 -40.54 -28.78
N ILE A 17 -12.19 -39.93 -29.30
CA ILE A 17 -12.41 -38.46 -29.25
C ILE A 17 -12.66 -37.99 -27.81
N LYS A 18 -13.35 -38.79 -26.98
CA LYS A 18 -13.62 -38.48 -25.57
C LYS A 18 -12.38 -38.45 -24.68
N PHE A 19 -11.30 -39.14 -25.07
CA PHE A 19 -10.03 -39.11 -24.33
C PHE A 19 -8.99 -38.15 -24.95
N LEU A 20 -9.01 -37.96 -26.27
CA LEU A 20 -8.03 -37.12 -26.96
C LEU A 20 -8.19 -35.63 -26.63
N ILE A 21 -9.43 -35.13 -26.55
CA ILE A 21 -9.71 -33.71 -26.23
C ILE A 21 -9.27 -33.36 -24.80
N PRO A 22 -9.65 -34.10 -23.74
CA PRO A 22 -9.15 -33.80 -22.40
C PRO A 22 -7.65 -34.05 -22.27
N PHE A 23 -7.06 -35.00 -23.01
CA PHE A 23 -5.61 -35.20 -23.03
C PHE A 23 -4.88 -34.01 -23.67
N LEU A 24 -5.36 -33.48 -24.80
CA LEU A 24 -4.81 -32.28 -25.43
C LEU A 24 -5.02 -31.03 -24.56
N LEU A 25 -6.15 -30.89 -23.88
CA LEU A 25 -6.38 -29.82 -22.89
C LEU A 25 -5.45 -29.96 -21.68
N LEU A 26 -5.19 -31.19 -21.22
CA LEU A 26 -4.23 -31.47 -20.15
C LEU A 26 -2.81 -31.12 -20.58
N GLN A 27 -2.40 -31.46 -21.81
CA GLN A 27 -1.11 -31.06 -22.35
C GLN A 27 -0.99 -29.54 -22.54
N HIS A 28 -2.06 -28.87 -22.97
CA HIS A 28 -2.07 -27.40 -23.08
C HIS A 28 -2.02 -26.71 -21.72
N HIS A 29 -2.58 -27.32 -20.67
CA HIS A 29 -2.46 -26.87 -19.28
C HIS A 29 -1.08 -27.14 -18.67
N ILE A 30 -0.46 -28.29 -18.97
CA ILE A 30 0.89 -28.65 -18.51
C ILE A 30 1.94 -27.73 -19.15
N VAL A 31 1.78 -27.40 -20.43
CA VAL A 31 2.66 -26.43 -21.12
C VAL A 31 2.50 -25.02 -20.53
N LYS A 32 1.29 -24.62 -20.08
CA LYS A 32 1.09 -23.38 -19.32
C LYS A 32 1.62 -23.46 -17.88
N SER A 33 1.67 -24.64 -17.25
CA SER A 33 2.23 -24.81 -15.91
C SER A 33 3.75 -24.94 -15.88
N GLN A 34 4.40 -25.11 -17.04
CA GLN A 34 5.86 -25.06 -17.18
C GLN A 34 6.39 -23.64 -17.38
N TYR A 35 5.52 -22.67 -17.69
CA TYR A 35 5.81 -21.26 -17.44
C TYR A 35 5.52 -20.97 -15.97
N SER A 36 6.42 -21.37 -15.10
CA SER A 36 6.61 -20.61 -13.86
C SER A 36 7.00 -19.19 -14.30
N PRO A 37 6.20 -18.15 -14.04
CA PRO A 37 6.77 -16.81 -14.07
C PRO A 37 7.95 -16.90 -13.10
N SER A 38 9.15 -16.52 -13.54
CA SER A 38 10.21 -16.18 -12.60
C SER A 38 9.57 -15.34 -11.51
N LEU A 39 9.79 -15.65 -10.23
CA LEU A 39 9.40 -14.75 -9.15
C LEU A 39 9.91 -13.38 -9.58
N ALA A 40 8.98 -12.51 -9.96
CA ALA A 40 9.34 -11.23 -10.51
C ALA A 40 9.82 -10.47 -9.29
N ASN A 41 11.12 -10.17 -9.24
CA ASN A 41 11.68 -9.49 -8.08
C ASN A 41 10.99 -8.13 -7.96
N ASP A 42 10.58 -7.78 -6.76
CA ASP A 42 10.08 -6.45 -6.45
C ASP A 42 11.11 -5.41 -6.90
N GLU A 43 10.63 -4.37 -7.57
CA GLU A 43 11.46 -3.22 -7.93
C GLU A 43 11.41 -2.23 -6.78
N SER A 44 12.52 -2.08 -6.06
CA SER A 44 12.63 -1.14 -4.95
C SER A 44 13.55 0.02 -5.28
N PHE A 45 13.19 1.20 -4.77
CA PHE A 45 13.97 2.41 -4.82
C PHE A 45 13.98 3.04 -3.44
N SER A 46 15.15 3.45 -2.95
CA SER A 46 15.25 4.19 -1.69
C SER A 46 16.42 5.16 -1.69
N PHE A 47 16.27 6.23 -0.93
CA PHE A 47 17.36 7.12 -0.56
C PHE A 47 17.10 7.73 0.83
N GLY A 48 18.17 8.23 1.44
CA GLY A 48 18.10 8.98 2.68
C GLY A 48 19.23 9.98 2.75
N THR A 49 18.90 11.24 3.01
CA THR A 49 19.86 12.31 3.27
C THR A 49 19.59 12.92 4.64
N SER A 50 20.62 12.90 5.49
CA SER A 50 20.59 13.55 6.80
C SER A 50 21.27 14.92 6.80
N VAL A 51 22.00 15.24 5.73
CA VAL A 51 22.74 16.50 5.53
C VAL A 51 22.77 16.77 4.04
N PHE A 52 22.24 17.90 3.60
CA PHE A 52 22.21 18.27 2.19
C PHE A 52 23.57 18.81 1.72
N ASN A 53 24.01 18.39 0.54
CA ASN A 53 25.22 18.88 -0.11
C ASN A 53 24.84 19.54 -1.45
N GLN A 54 25.34 20.75 -1.69
CA GLN A 54 25.12 21.48 -2.94
C GLN A 54 25.69 20.77 -4.16
N GLU A 55 26.70 19.90 -3.97
CA GLU A 55 27.33 19.12 -5.03
C GLU A 55 26.69 17.73 -5.22
N ASP A 56 25.61 17.39 -4.49
CA ASP A 56 24.94 16.09 -4.65
C ASP A 56 24.33 15.95 -6.05
N PRO A 57 24.83 15.03 -6.91
CA PRO A 57 24.31 14.86 -8.26
C PRO A 57 22.88 14.30 -8.29
N ASN A 58 22.41 13.75 -7.17
CA ASN A 58 21.06 13.19 -7.04
C ASN A 58 20.03 14.23 -6.61
N LEU A 59 20.42 15.48 -6.37
CA LEU A 59 19.54 16.55 -5.95
C LEU A 59 19.53 17.69 -6.97
N ILE A 60 18.34 18.00 -7.48
CA ILE A 60 18.13 19.11 -8.42
C ILE A 60 17.52 20.27 -7.65
N LEU A 61 18.19 21.42 -7.63
CA LEU A 61 17.66 22.67 -7.11
C LEU A 61 17.15 23.54 -8.27
N LEU A 62 15.94 24.07 -8.11
CA LEU A 62 15.32 24.98 -9.08
C LEU A 62 14.81 26.24 -8.36
N GLY A 63 14.73 27.34 -9.11
CA GLY A 63 14.26 28.62 -8.57
C GLY A 63 15.22 29.14 -7.49
N ASN A 64 14.67 29.50 -6.34
CA ASN A 64 15.39 30.07 -5.21
C ASN A 64 15.88 29.04 -4.18
N ALA A 65 15.70 27.74 -4.42
CA ALA A 65 16.14 26.73 -3.48
C ALA A 65 17.68 26.72 -3.36
N THR A 66 18.20 26.67 -2.15
CA THR A 66 19.63 26.69 -1.84
C THR A 66 19.97 25.70 -0.73
N ILE A 67 21.25 25.38 -0.60
CA ILE A 67 21.76 24.57 0.51
C ILE A 67 22.76 25.41 1.29
N SER A 68 22.59 25.48 2.60
CA SER A 68 23.52 26.16 3.50
C SER A 68 23.64 25.39 4.80
N GLY A 69 24.87 25.13 5.26
CA GLY A 69 25.11 24.44 6.52
C GLY A 69 24.48 23.04 6.61
N GLY A 70 24.25 22.36 5.49
CA GLY A 70 23.60 21.05 5.46
C GLY A 70 22.07 21.08 5.42
N VAL A 71 21.46 22.27 5.39
CA VAL A 71 20.01 22.48 5.35
C VAL A 71 19.60 22.86 3.93
N LEU A 72 18.53 22.24 3.44
CA LEU A 72 17.90 22.62 2.18
C LEU A 72 16.84 23.69 2.45
N ARG A 73 17.12 24.92 2.02
CA ARG A 73 16.20 26.05 2.13
C ARG A 73 15.46 26.26 0.81
N LEU A 74 14.13 26.25 0.83
CA LEU A 74 13.33 26.34 -0.39
C LEU A 74 13.03 27.78 -0.82
N THR A 75 12.94 28.73 0.12
CA THR A 75 12.67 30.15 -0.17
C THR A 75 13.85 31.05 0.17
N ASN A 76 14.06 32.10 -0.62
CA ASN A 76 15.22 32.97 -0.51
C ASN A 76 15.18 33.83 0.76
N THR A 77 16.34 34.36 1.14
CA THR A 77 16.48 35.35 2.20
C THR A 77 17.25 36.57 1.70
N ASP A 78 17.12 37.70 2.41
CA ASP A 78 18.01 38.83 2.23
C ASP A 78 19.42 38.55 2.81
N LEU A 79 20.30 39.55 2.77
CA LEU A 79 21.68 39.44 3.28
C LEU A 79 21.77 39.25 4.81
N PHE A 80 20.68 39.52 5.54
CA PHE A 80 20.59 39.37 6.99
C PHE A 80 19.92 38.05 7.40
N GLY A 81 19.45 37.26 6.43
CA GLY A 81 18.76 36.00 6.67
C GLY A 81 17.24 36.13 6.80
N ASN A 82 16.65 37.30 6.57
CA ASN A 82 15.21 37.48 6.64
C ASN A 82 14.52 36.92 5.38
N PRO A 83 13.36 36.26 5.49
CA PRO A 83 12.61 35.78 4.34
C PRO A 83 12.12 36.95 3.46
N VAL A 84 12.06 36.75 2.14
CA VAL A 84 11.69 37.78 1.15
C VAL A 84 10.44 37.42 0.36
N PRO A 85 9.68 38.43 -0.15
CA PRO A 85 8.44 38.19 -0.89
C PRO A 85 8.71 37.59 -2.28
N HIS A 86 7.68 36.95 -2.83
CA HIS A 86 7.66 36.35 -4.16
C HIS A 86 8.81 35.38 -4.47
N SER A 87 9.31 34.68 -3.45
CA SER A 87 10.31 33.65 -3.64
C SER A 87 9.64 32.33 -4.02
N VAL A 88 10.23 31.60 -4.97
CA VAL A 88 9.78 30.26 -5.34
C VAL A 88 11.00 29.38 -5.49
N GLY A 89 11.08 28.30 -4.74
CA GLY A 89 12.15 27.32 -4.91
C GLY A 89 11.67 25.90 -4.74
N ARG A 90 12.37 25.01 -5.43
CA ARG A 90 12.04 23.59 -5.54
C ARG A 90 13.29 22.75 -5.45
N ALA A 91 13.14 21.57 -4.88
CA ALA A 91 14.19 20.58 -4.80
C ALA A 91 13.63 19.21 -5.19
N LEU A 92 14.30 18.48 -6.10
CA LEU A 92 13.84 17.18 -6.58
C LEU A 92 14.93 16.14 -6.46
N HIS A 93 14.55 14.91 -6.16
CA HIS A 93 15.45 13.78 -6.35
C HIS A 93 15.62 13.49 -7.86
N PHE A 94 16.85 13.26 -8.30
CA PHE A 94 17.19 13.09 -9.72
C PHE A 94 16.59 11.80 -10.29
N THR A 95 16.70 10.70 -9.56
CA THR A 95 16.32 9.36 -10.04
C THR A 95 14.80 9.23 -10.22
N PRO A 96 14.32 8.86 -11.42
CA PRO A 96 12.92 8.49 -11.65
C PRO A 96 12.51 7.27 -10.82
N ILE A 97 11.27 7.28 -10.33
CA ILE A 97 10.68 6.20 -9.53
C ILE A 97 9.59 5.53 -10.35
N HIS A 98 9.66 4.20 -10.50
CA HIS A 98 8.62 3.41 -11.14
C HIS A 98 7.44 3.24 -10.17
N LEU A 99 6.48 4.15 -10.27
CA LEU A 99 5.32 4.19 -9.40
C LEU A 99 4.37 3.04 -9.68
N TRP A 100 4.08 2.73 -10.95
CA TRP A 100 3.17 1.67 -11.32
C TRP A 100 3.47 1.11 -12.69
N ASN A 101 3.07 -0.14 -12.91
CA ASN A 101 3.29 -0.85 -14.16
C ASN A 101 2.00 -0.94 -14.98
N LYS A 102 2.02 -0.39 -16.19
CA LYS A 102 0.87 -0.35 -17.10
C LYS A 102 0.45 -1.70 -17.65
N HIS A 103 1.36 -2.67 -17.72
CA HIS A 103 1.08 -3.99 -18.28
C HIS A 103 0.20 -4.83 -17.34
N ASN A 104 0.45 -4.76 -16.03
CA ASN A 104 -0.25 -5.58 -15.03
C ASN A 104 -1.09 -4.77 -14.03
N GLY A 105 -0.95 -3.43 -14.03
CA GLY A 105 -1.65 -2.51 -13.16
C GLY A 105 -1.16 -2.49 -11.72
N GLU A 106 0.00 -3.09 -11.42
CA GLU A 106 0.60 -3.07 -10.09
C GLU A 106 1.09 -1.67 -9.75
N LEU A 107 0.96 -1.30 -8.48
CA LEU A 107 1.22 0.03 -7.97
C LEU A 107 2.14 -0.12 -6.76
N ALA A 108 3.15 0.73 -6.67
CA ALA A 108 4.11 0.72 -5.59
C ALA A 108 3.47 1.15 -4.27
N ASP A 109 3.88 0.48 -3.20
CA ASP A 109 3.78 1.00 -1.85
C ASP A 109 4.97 1.96 -1.63
N PHE A 110 4.76 3.06 -0.91
CA PHE A 110 5.89 3.94 -0.54
C PHE A 110 5.76 4.48 0.87
N THR A 111 6.91 4.72 1.48
CA THR A 111 7.05 5.43 2.74
C THR A 111 8.07 6.54 2.58
N GLY A 112 7.91 7.61 3.35
CA GLY A 112 8.87 8.71 3.36
C GLY A 112 8.86 9.41 4.69
N GLY A 113 9.83 10.29 4.87
CA GLY A 113 9.90 11.14 6.04
C GLY A 113 10.83 12.31 5.81
N PHE A 114 10.55 13.41 6.48
CA PHE A 114 11.43 14.56 6.51
C PHE A 114 11.22 15.35 7.79
N SER A 115 12.26 16.04 8.21
CA SER A 115 12.16 17.06 9.24
C SER A 115 12.25 18.43 8.61
N PHE A 116 11.52 19.38 9.16
CA PHE A 116 11.49 20.73 8.64
C PHE A 116 11.33 21.77 9.74
N VAL A 117 11.69 23.01 9.41
CA VAL A 117 11.44 24.22 10.19
C VAL A 117 10.81 25.25 9.27
N VAL A 118 9.76 25.89 9.76
CA VAL A 118 9.21 27.10 9.15
C VAL A 118 9.54 28.27 10.06
N ASN A 119 10.19 29.28 9.51
CA ASN A 119 10.59 30.47 10.28
C ASN A 119 9.94 31.73 9.68
N ASN A 120 9.10 32.36 10.50
CA ASN A 120 8.32 33.54 10.19
C ASN A 120 8.90 34.82 10.82
N GLU A 121 10.11 34.76 11.39
CA GLU A 121 10.79 35.86 12.11
C GLU A 121 9.91 36.49 13.21
N GLY A 122 9.05 35.68 13.83
CA GLY A 122 8.16 36.12 14.91
C GLY A 122 6.91 36.87 14.44
N SER A 123 6.65 36.94 13.13
CA SER A 123 5.40 37.48 12.61
C SER A 123 4.23 36.55 12.92
N SER A 124 3.12 37.11 13.42
CA SER A 124 1.88 36.35 13.64
C SER A 124 1.11 36.06 12.35
N LEU A 125 1.44 36.76 11.26
CA LEU A 125 0.84 36.57 9.95
C LEU A 125 1.97 36.41 8.93
N HIS A 126 2.02 35.24 8.32
CA HIS A 126 3.10 34.81 7.43
C HIS A 126 2.54 33.88 6.35
N GLY A 127 3.34 33.56 5.35
CA GLY A 127 2.89 32.82 4.19
C GLY A 127 4.03 32.42 3.23
N ASP A 128 3.79 31.49 2.32
CA ASP A 128 2.50 30.81 2.05
C ASP A 128 2.53 29.31 2.33
N GLY A 129 3.70 28.73 2.62
CA GLY A 129 3.86 27.32 2.90
C GLY A 129 4.72 26.56 1.88
N PHE A 130 4.77 25.25 2.08
CA PHE A 130 5.53 24.32 1.25
C PHE A 130 4.78 23.02 1.03
N ALA A 131 5.24 22.23 0.07
CA ALA A 131 4.65 20.94 -0.24
C ALA A 131 5.71 19.89 -0.60
N PHE A 132 5.48 18.65 -0.17
CA PHE A 132 6.11 17.47 -0.77
C PHE A 132 5.25 16.99 -1.93
N PHE A 133 5.83 16.78 -3.11
CA PHE A 133 5.05 16.44 -4.31
C PHE A 133 5.59 15.21 -5.04
N LEU A 134 4.68 14.56 -5.77
CA LEU A 134 4.92 13.54 -6.78
C LEU A 134 4.46 14.10 -8.12
N ALA A 135 5.32 14.07 -9.14
CA ALA A 135 4.99 14.60 -10.46
C ALA A 135 5.68 13.79 -11.59
N PRO A 136 5.22 13.89 -12.85
CA PRO A 136 5.93 13.36 -14.01
C PRO A 136 7.42 13.71 -14.04
N VAL A 137 8.24 12.82 -14.61
CA VAL A 137 9.69 13.03 -14.77
C VAL A 137 10.01 14.33 -15.52
N ASP A 138 9.16 14.69 -16.47
CA ASP A 138 9.21 15.87 -17.33
C ASP A 138 8.19 16.94 -16.92
N PHE A 139 7.81 16.97 -15.62
CA PHE A 139 6.86 17.96 -15.11
C PHE A 139 7.37 19.38 -15.37
N HIS A 140 6.53 20.16 -16.06
CA HIS A 140 6.82 21.55 -16.39
C HIS A 140 6.28 22.44 -15.28
N PHE A 141 7.18 22.89 -14.41
CA PHE A 141 6.76 23.80 -13.35
C PHE A 141 6.26 25.14 -13.92
N PRO A 142 5.12 25.64 -13.42
CA PRO A 142 4.53 26.87 -13.93
C PRO A 142 5.38 28.10 -13.59
N LYS A 143 5.21 29.12 -14.42
CA LYS A 143 5.66 30.49 -14.12
C LYS A 143 4.58 31.18 -13.27
N ASN A 144 4.95 32.27 -12.60
CA ASN A 144 4.03 33.07 -11.78
C ASN A 144 3.30 32.24 -10.70
N SER A 145 4.03 31.32 -10.09
CA SER A 145 3.53 30.37 -9.09
C SER A 145 3.92 30.73 -7.65
N SER A 146 4.22 32.01 -7.39
CA SER A 146 4.49 32.52 -6.04
C SER A 146 3.21 32.65 -5.21
N GLY A 147 3.34 32.80 -3.89
CA GLY A 147 2.21 32.86 -2.98
C GLY A 147 1.53 31.49 -2.79
N GLY A 148 0.22 31.50 -2.58
CA GLY A 148 -0.62 30.30 -2.39
C GLY A 148 -0.66 29.29 -3.55
N TYR A 149 0.06 29.52 -4.65
CA TYR A 149 0.25 28.51 -5.70
C TYR A 149 1.39 27.52 -5.37
N LEU A 150 2.09 27.72 -4.25
CA LEU A 150 3.11 26.84 -3.68
C LEU A 150 4.27 26.47 -4.62
N GLY A 151 4.50 27.25 -5.68
CA GLY A 151 5.47 26.95 -6.73
C GLY A 151 5.06 25.81 -7.69
N LEU A 152 3.85 25.25 -7.52
CA LEU A 152 3.35 24.05 -8.19
C LEU A 152 2.23 24.34 -9.21
N PHE A 153 1.41 25.36 -8.97
CA PHE A 153 0.26 25.68 -9.81
C PHE A 153 0.42 27.01 -10.54
N SER A 154 -0.27 27.16 -11.68
CA SER A 154 -0.38 28.44 -12.38
C SER A 154 -1.72 29.11 -12.07
N PRO A 155 -1.81 30.45 -11.99
CA PRO A 155 -3.08 31.15 -11.82
C PRO A 155 -4.14 30.73 -12.85
N GLU A 156 -3.73 30.37 -14.07
CA GLU A 156 -4.62 30.00 -15.16
C GLU A 156 -5.17 28.57 -15.06
N THR A 157 -4.47 27.67 -14.36
CA THR A 157 -4.82 26.24 -14.31
C THR A 157 -5.05 25.73 -12.90
N VAL A 158 -4.94 26.58 -11.87
CA VAL A 158 -4.93 26.19 -10.45
C VAL A 158 -6.10 25.29 -10.03
N PHE A 159 -7.26 25.43 -10.66
CA PHE A 159 -8.47 24.61 -10.41
C PHE A 159 -8.85 23.66 -11.55
N ASP A 160 -8.01 23.53 -12.57
CA ASP A 160 -8.26 22.66 -13.74
C ASP A 160 -7.47 21.34 -13.62
N PRO A 161 -8.09 20.26 -13.11
CA PRO A 161 -7.42 18.99 -12.93
C PRO A 161 -7.02 18.31 -14.23
N SER A 162 -7.50 18.77 -15.39
CA SER A 162 -7.08 18.23 -16.69
C SER A 162 -5.75 18.80 -17.16
N ARG A 163 -5.27 19.87 -16.52
CA ARG A 163 -4.08 20.63 -16.91
C ARG A 163 -2.96 20.60 -15.87
N ASN A 164 -3.24 20.07 -14.69
CA ASN A 164 -2.23 19.74 -13.70
C ASN A 164 -2.11 18.22 -13.63
N GLN A 165 -0.90 17.72 -13.37
CA GLN A 165 -0.66 16.29 -13.23
C GLN A 165 0.31 16.06 -12.07
N LEU A 166 -0.19 16.21 -10.84
CA LEU A 166 0.64 16.08 -9.65
C LEU A 166 -0.20 15.72 -8.42
N VAL A 167 0.45 15.07 -7.47
CA VAL A 167 -0.09 14.90 -6.11
C VAL A 167 0.83 15.61 -5.15
N ALA A 168 0.30 16.48 -4.31
CA ALA A 168 1.08 17.21 -3.33
C ALA A 168 0.52 17.02 -1.92
N ILE A 169 1.40 17.13 -0.94
CA ILE A 169 1.06 17.22 0.47
C ILE A 169 1.53 18.60 0.89
N GLU A 170 0.58 19.53 0.99
CA GLU A 170 0.84 20.92 1.38
C GLU A 170 0.85 21.08 2.90
N PHE A 171 1.69 22.01 3.35
CA PHE A 171 1.77 22.56 4.69
C PHE A 171 1.56 24.05 4.50
N ASP A 172 0.31 24.45 4.53
CA ASP A 172 -0.14 25.79 4.16
C ASP A 172 -0.28 26.63 5.43
N SER A 173 0.49 27.72 5.48
CA SER A 173 0.51 28.67 6.58
C SER A 173 -0.43 29.85 6.35
N TYR A 174 -0.95 30.05 5.13
CA TYR A 174 -1.74 31.21 4.73
C TYR A 174 -3.05 30.84 4.03
N THR A 175 -4.19 31.16 4.66
CA THR A 175 -5.50 30.78 4.13
C THR A 175 -5.95 31.70 2.98
N ASN A 176 -5.95 31.19 1.75
CA ASN A 176 -6.56 31.79 0.57
C ASN A 176 -8.08 31.50 0.48
N GLU A 177 -8.73 32.01 -0.58
CA GLU A 177 -10.18 31.86 -0.79
C GLU A 177 -10.61 30.40 -1.08
N TRP A 178 -9.69 29.56 -1.55
CA TRP A 178 -9.97 28.16 -1.90
C TRP A 178 -9.81 27.20 -0.72
N ASP A 179 -9.23 27.67 0.39
CA ASP A 179 -8.82 26.85 1.52
C ASP A 179 -9.96 26.53 2.48
N PRO A 180 -9.86 25.39 3.20
CA PRO A 180 -10.96 24.83 3.98
C PRO A 180 -11.50 25.76 5.07
N SER A 181 -10.65 26.61 5.64
CA SER A 181 -10.99 27.48 6.76
C SER A 181 -11.38 28.90 6.34
N SER A 182 -11.32 29.20 5.04
CA SER A 182 -11.57 30.53 4.51
C SER A 182 -12.96 31.07 4.91
N PRO A 183 -13.07 32.32 5.40
CA PRO A 183 -12.05 33.38 5.45
C PRO A 183 -11.25 33.42 6.78
N SER A 184 -11.35 32.41 7.63
CA SER A 184 -10.58 32.35 8.89
C SER A 184 -9.15 31.91 8.59
N GLN A 185 -8.19 32.71 9.03
CA GLN A 185 -6.77 32.37 8.94
C GLN A 185 -6.47 31.20 9.89
N ILE A 186 -6.44 29.97 9.35
CA ILE A 186 -6.12 28.74 10.07
C ILE A 186 -5.24 27.89 9.16
N PRO A 187 -3.94 27.77 9.45
CA PRO A 187 -3.01 26.89 8.75
C PRO A 187 -3.53 25.46 8.66
N HIS A 188 -3.24 24.77 7.56
CA HIS A 188 -3.67 23.40 7.34
C HIS A 188 -2.60 22.54 6.68
N ILE A 189 -2.69 21.23 6.91
CA ILE A 189 -1.97 20.22 6.13
C ILE A 189 -2.98 19.61 5.18
N GLY A 190 -2.64 19.62 3.89
CA GLY A 190 -3.51 19.23 2.79
C GLY A 190 -2.98 18.05 1.98
N ILE A 191 -3.87 17.42 1.22
CA ILE A 191 -3.53 16.49 0.14
C ILE A 191 -4.18 17.01 -1.12
N ASP A 192 -3.36 17.38 -2.09
CA ASP A 192 -3.76 17.99 -3.34
C ASP A 192 -3.66 16.98 -4.46
N VAL A 193 -4.67 16.94 -5.32
CA VAL A 193 -4.72 16.05 -6.48
C VAL A 193 -5.13 16.88 -7.68
N ASP A 194 -4.16 17.18 -8.55
CA ASP A 194 -4.31 17.98 -9.77
C ASP A 194 -4.91 19.39 -9.57
N SER A 195 -4.96 19.90 -8.35
CA SER A 195 -5.55 21.20 -8.02
C SER A 195 -5.01 21.66 -6.68
N VAL A 196 -4.81 22.96 -6.49
CA VAL A 196 -4.41 23.53 -5.17
C VAL A 196 -5.45 23.27 -4.10
N LYS A 197 -6.72 23.12 -4.51
CA LYS A 197 -7.78 22.78 -3.57
C LYS A 197 -7.63 21.34 -3.11
N SER A 198 -7.14 21.20 -1.88
CA SER A 198 -7.01 19.94 -1.17
C SER A 198 -8.28 19.06 -1.21
N VAL A 199 -8.09 17.77 -1.52
CA VAL A 199 -9.16 16.74 -1.43
C VAL A 199 -9.38 16.27 0.01
N SER A 200 -8.43 16.53 0.90
CA SER A 200 -8.48 16.23 2.33
C SER A 200 -7.52 17.17 3.04
N ALA A 201 -7.99 17.85 4.09
CA ALA A 201 -7.18 18.78 4.86
C ALA A 201 -7.54 18.71 6.35
N VAL A 202 -6.56 19.03 7.20
CA VAL A 202 -6.72 19.13 8.66
C VAL A 202 -5.98 20.36 9.18
N PRO A 203 -6.43 20.98 10.28
CA PRO A 203 -5.67 22.08 10.89
C PRO A 203 -4.22 21.68 11.18
N TRP A 204 -3.29 22.52 10.80
CA TRP A 204 -1.86 22.33 11.06
C TRP A 204 -1.55 22.92 12.43
N PRO A 205 -1.07 22.11 13.40
CA PRO A 205 -0.74 22.63 14.73
C PRO A 205 0.59 23.41 14.76
N SER A 206 0.80 24.36 13.84
CA SER A 206 1.98 25.24 13.78
C SER A 206 1.88 26.47 14.69
N GLU A 207 0.67 27.00 14.92
CA GLU A 207 0.43 28.32 15.55
C GLU A 207 0.81 28.47 17.04
N LEU A 208 1.41 27.46 17.67
CA LEU A 208 1.80 27.45 19.09
C LEU A 208 3.33 27.44 19.31
N GLU A 209 4.09 27.87 18.31
CA GLU A 209 5.53 27.64 18.29
C GLU A 209 6.36 28.56 19.19
N SER A 210 7.32 27.93 19.87
CA SER A 210 8.60 28.57 20.15
C SER A 210 9.35 28.73 18.82
N PRO A 211 9.99 29.87 18.52
CA PRO A 211 10.67 30.07 17.25
C PRO A 211 11.62 28.90 16.93
N ASN A 212 11.58 28.40 15.69
CA ASN A 212 12.40 27.32 15.15
C ASN A 212 12.10 25.91 15.68
N ALA A 213 10.82 25.57 15.93
CA ALA A 213 10.49 24.20 16.31
C ALA A 213 10.69 23.23 15.12
N VAL A 214 11.43 22.14 15.36
CA VAL A 214 11.64 21.11 14.34
C VAL A 214 10.43 20.18 14.31
N ALA A 215 9.69 20.18 13.20
CA ALA A 215 8.62 19.24 12.94
C ALA A 215 9.13 17.98 12.22
N HIS A 216 8.45 16.86 12.42
CA HIS A 216 8.70 15.61 11.70
C HIS A 216 7.45 15.19 10.94
N ALA A 217 7.56 15.03 9.62
CA ALA A 217 6.52 14.48 8.78
C ALA A 217 6.87 13.03 8.39
N SER A 218 5.90 12.12 8.49
CA SER A 218 5.98 10.72 8.06
C SER A 218 4.90 10.45 7.01
N LEU A 219 5.33 9.95 5.85
CA LEU A 219 4.47 9.68 4.70
C LEU A 219 4.31 8.18 4.53
N ASN A 220 3.10 7.74 4.19
CA ASN A 220 2.83 6.36 3.86
C ASN A 220 1.74 6.28 2.79
N TYR A 221 2.04 5.59 1.70
CA TYR A 221 1.07 5.22 0.69
C TYR A 221 0.92 3.71 0.60
N ASN A 222 -0.30 3.24 0.85
CA ASN A 222 -0.65 1.83 0.75
C ASN A 222 -1.35 1.55 -0.58
N SER A 223 -0.69 0.79 -1.45
CA SER A 223 -1.09 0.50 -2.82
C SER A 223 -2.36 -0.35 -2.92
N GLU A 224 -2.69 -1.12 -1.88
CA GLU A 224 -3.86 -1.99 -1.83
C GLU A 224 -5.12 -1.21 -1.48
N SER A 225 -5.06 -0.39 -0.44
CA SER A 225 -6.15 0.47 0.01
C SER A 225 -6.23 1.81 -0.74
N LYS A 226 -5.26 2.10 -1.62
CA LYS A 226 -5.13 3.36 -2.36
C LYS A 226 -5.10 4.56 -1.42
N ARG A 227 -4.44 4.41 -0.27
CA ARG A 227 -4.49 5.42 0.78
C ARG A 227 -3.15 6.11 0.94
N LEU A 228 -3.13 7.41 0.71
CA LEU A 228 -2.05 8.31 1.12
C LEU A 228 -2.36 8.83 2.53
N SER A 229 -1.39 8.74 3.43
CA SER A 229 -1.48 9.23 4.80
C SER A 229 -0.21 9.96 5.20
N VAL A 230 -0.38 11.06 5.91
CA VAL A 230 0.71 11.91 6.41
C VAL A 230 0.47 12.13 7.89
N PHE A 231 1.48 11.82 8.69
CA PHE A 231 1.51 12.10 10.13
C PHE A 231 2.57 13.16 10.40
N VAL A 232 2.20 14.22 11.11
CA VAL A 232 3.11 15.31 11.49
C VAL A 232 3.16 15.40 13.00
N SER A 233 4.36 15.52 13.57
CA SER A 233 4.56 15.63 15.01
C SER A 233 5.61 16.66 15.37
N TYR A 234 5.39 17.32 16.51
CA TYR A 234 6.30 18.26 17.14
C TYR A 234 6.85 17.70 18.47
N PRO A 235 7.98 18.24 18.97
CA PRO A 235 8.60 17.79 20.22
C PRO A 235 7.72 17.96 21.46
N ASP A 236 6.74 18.88 21.42
CA ASP A 236 5.81 19.17 22.51
C ASP A 236 4.52 18.32 22.47
N ASN A 237 4.54 17.21 21.72
CA ASN A 237 3.44 16.27 21.51
C ASN A 237 2.26 16.78 20.67
N ARG A 238 2.33 18.00 20.11
CA ARG A 238 1.38 18.40 19.07
C ARG A 238 1.56 17.49 17.86
N ASN A 239 0.45 17.07 17.27
CA ASN A 239 0.45 16.23 16.09
C ASN A 239 -0.81 16.41 15.26
N ALA A 240 -0.72 16.03 13.98
CA ALA A 240 -1.83 16.00 13.05
C ALA A 240 -1.70 14.80 12.11
N THR A 241 -2.82 14.34 11.57
CA THR A 241 -2.85 13.29 10.56
C THR A 241 -3.86 13.63 9.49
N VAL A 242 -3.41 13.66 8.23
CA VAL A 242 -4.30 13.76 7.06
C VAL A 242 -4.19 12.48 6.24
N SER A 243 -5.31 12.06 5.64
CA SER A 243 -5.30 10.94 4.70
C SER A 243 -6.36 11.10 3.62
N ALA A 244 -6.10 10.53 2.45
CA ALA A 244 -7.03 10.49 1.34
C ALA A 244 -6.96 9.13 0.63
N VAL A 245 -8.09 8.68 0.10
CA VAL A 245 -8.13 7.53 -0.82
C VAL A 245 -7.94 8.07 -2.23
N VAL A 246 -6.75 7.87 -2.80
CA VAL A 246 -6.36 8.35 -4.12
C VAL A 246 -5.66 7.21 -4.83
N ASP A 247 -6.24 6.76 -5.95
CA ASP A 247 -5.56 5.81 -6.81
C ASP A 247 -4.58 6.55 -7.72
N LEU A 248 -3.30 6.57 -7.34
CA LEU A 248 -2.27 7.36 -8.02
C LEU A 248 -2.12 7.06 -9.51
N ARG A 249 -2.57 5.90 -9.98
CA ARG A 249 -2.57 5.51 -11.41
C ARG A 249 -3.50 6.36 -12.26
N ASN A 250 -4.53 6.95 -11.64
CA ASN A 250 -5.50 7.80 -12.32
C ASN A 250 -4.99 9.24 -12.47
N VAL A 251 -3.85 9.56 -11.84
CA VAL A 251 -3.30 10.91 -11.74
C VAL A 251 -1.92 10.94 -12.39
N LEU A 252 -0.99 10.10 -11.91
CA LEU A 252 0.42 10.13 -12.25
C LEU A 252 0.80 9.09 -13.32
N PRO A 253 1.82 9.38 -14.16
CA PRO A 253 2.37 8.40 -15.09
C PRO A 253 3.12 7.26 -14.36
N GLU A 254 3.55 6.24 -15.11
CA GLU A 254 4.29 5.09 -14.56
C GLU A 254 5.59 5.51 -13.87
N TRP A 255 6.25 6.55 -14.38
CA TRP A 255 7.52 7.06 -13.87
C TRP A 255 7.36 8.49 -13.36
N ILE A 256 7.75 8.71 -12.10
CA ILE A 256 7.62 10.00 -11.43
C ILE A 256 8.96 10.49 -10.87
N ARG A 257 8.97 11.75 -10.42
CA ARG A 257 9.94 12.27 -9.47
C ARG A 257 9.22 12.73 -8.22
N VAL A 258 9.98 12.77 -7.13
CA VAL A 258 9.56 13.33 -5.84
C VAL A 258 10.40 14.53 -5.50
N GLY A 259 9.82 15.47 -4.76
CA GLY A 259 10.52 16.68 -4.36
C GLY A 259 9.74 17.55 -3.40
N PHE A 260 10.31 18.71 -3.13
CA PHE A 260 9.70 19.78 -2.35
C PHE A 260 9.54 21.03 -3.21
N SER A 261 8.49 21.79 -2.95
CA SER A 261 8.24 23.11 -3.51
C SER A 261 7.79 24.02 -2.39
N ALA A 262 8.23 25.27 -2.39
CA ALA A 262 7.73 26.28 -1.47
C ALA A 262 7.67 27.64 -2.15
N SER A 263 6.81 28.50 -1.63
CA SER A 263 6.77 29.88 -2.07
C SER A 263 6.34 30.87 -1.01
N THR A 264 6.66 32.12 -1.28
CA THR A 264 6.16 33.28 -0.53
C THR A 264 5.41 34.21 -1.49
N GLY A 265 4.41 34.91 -0.96
CA GLY A 265 3.64 35.96 -1.61
C GLY A 265 4.11 37.32 -1.13
N GLU A 266 3.17 38.16 -0.72
CA GLU A 266 3.45 39.41 0.01
C GLU A 266 3.86 39.13 1.46
N LEU A 267 3.30 38.06 2.04
CA LEU A 267 3.74 37.50 3.31
C LEU A 267 4.87 36.50 3.08
N VAL A 268 5.69 36.31 4.11
CA VAL A 268 6.99 35.65 3.95
C VAL A 268 7.31 34.73 5.11
N GLU A 269 8.00 33.65 4.80
CA GLU A 269 8.63 32.73 5.74
C GLU A 269 9.74 31.92 5.02
N THR A 270 10.67 31.35 5.79
CA THR A 270 11.62 30.38 5.24
C THR A 270 11.12 28.96 5.46
N HIS A 271 11.37 28.11 4.48
CA HIS A 271 11.02 26.69 4.51
C HIS A 271 12.28 25.84 4.44
N ASP A 272 12.70 25.31 5.57
CA ASP A 272 13.98 24.66 5.75
C ASP A 272 13.79 23.15 5.98
N ILE A 273 14.22 22.33 5.03
CA ILE A 273 14.22 20.87 5.12
C ILE A 273 15.58 20.41 5.69
N LEU A 274 15.52 19.64 6.78
CA LEU A 274 16.71 19.24 7.54
C LEU A 274 17.20 17.83 7.18
N ASN A 275 16.27 16.94 6.83
CA ASN A 275 16.57 15.61 6.33
C ASN A 275 15.43 15.15 5.42
N TRP A 276 15.71 14.15 4.60
CA TRP A 276 14.71 13.57 3.71
C TRP A 276 15.02 12.11 3.42
N LEU A 277 14.04 11.24 3.66
CA LEU A 277 14.09 9.82 3.34
C LEU A 277 12.86 9.44 2.51
N PHE A 278 13.05 8.51 1.59
CA PHE A 278 11.99 7.97 0.78
C PHE A 278 12.32 6.55 0.34
N GLU A 279 11.31 5.69 0.34
CA GLU A 279 11.39 4.31 -0.12
C GLU A 279 10.11 3.95 -0.85
N ALA A 280 10.23 3.36 -2.04
CA ALA A 280 9.12 2.83 -2.81
C ALA A 280 9.43 1.41 -3.25
N THR A 281 8.43 0.53 -3.20
CA THR A 281 8.53 -0.85 -3.66
C THR A 281 7.36 -1.17 -4.58
N LEU A 282 7.66 -1.38 -5.85
CA LEU A 282 6.73 -1.89 -6.84
C LEU A 282 6.76 -3.42 -6.82
N HIS A 283 5.77 -4.00 -6.16
CA HIS A 283 5.63 -5.44 -6.08
C HIS A 283 5.31 -6.02 -7.45
N GLN A 284 6.13 -6.95 -7.94
CA GLN A 284 5.89 -7.62 -9.22
C GLN A 284 5.16 -8.95 -8.97
N LEU A 285 3.96 -9.10 -9.55
CA LEU A 285 3.05 -10.25 -9.42
C LEU A 285 2.63 -10.58 -7.97
N ARG A 286 1.65 -9.84 -7.44
CA ARG A 286 0.74 -10.46 -6.45
C ARG A 286 -0.11 -11.47 -7.22
N LEU A 287 0.12 -12.77 -7.04
CA LEU A 287 -0.78 -13.83 -7.53
C LEU A 287 -2.19 -13.61 -6.97
N ARG A 288 -2.99 -12.79 -7.67
CA ARG A 288 -4.40 -12.55 -7.37
C ARG A 288 -5.18 -13.73 -7.91
N PHE A 289 -5.19 -14.83 -7.18
CA PHE A 289 -6.17 -15.89 -7.39
C PHE A 289 -7.57 -15.29 -7.15
N ARG A 290 -8.23 -14.84 -8.23
CA ARG A 290 -9.67 -14.57 -8.20
C ARG A 290 -10.35 -15.90 -7.85
N ARG A 291 -10.86 -16.03 -6.62
CA ARG A 291 -11.57 -17.21 -6.09
C ARG A 291 -12.60 -17.82 -7.06
N GLY A 292 -13.18 -17.04 -7.98
CA GLY A 292 -14.19 -17.51 -8.92
C GLY A 292 -13.72 -18.43 -10.05
N LEU A 293 -12.43 -18.44 -10.42
CA LEU A 293 -11.95 -19.27 -11.55
C LEU A 293 -11.63 -20.71 -11.14
N GLN A 294 -11.27 -20.95 -9.87
CA GLN A 294 -11.06 -22.29 -9.34
C GLN A 294 -12.39 -23.02 -9.12
N GLU A 295 -13.44 -22.31 -8.69
CA GLU A 295 -14.77 -22.90 -8.51
C GLU A 295 -15.43 -23.30 -9.84
N ALA A 296 -15.23 -22.52 -10.91
CA ALA A 296 -15.75 -22.85 -12.24
C ALA A 296 -15.11 -24.11 -12.84
N VAL A 297 -13.80 -24.28 -12.66
CA VAL A 297 -13.07 -25.47 -13.14
C VAL A 297 -13.37 -26.70 -12.29
N PHE A 298 -13.57 -26.53 -10.97
CA PHE A 298 -14.00 -27.62 -10.10
C PHE A 298 -15.43 -28.10 -10.41
N HIS A 299 -16.37 -27.18 -10.67
CA HIS A 299 -17.76 -27.51 -11.00
C HIS A 299 -17.90 -28.23 -12.35
N LEU A 300 -17.10 -27.85 -13.37
CA LEU A 300 -17.12 -28.53 -14.67
C LEU A 300 -16.52 -29.94 -14.62
N SER A 301 -15.58 -30.19 -13.70
CA SER A 301 -14.97 -31.51 -13.50
C SER A 301 -15.88 -32.46 -12.70
N THR A 302 -16.53 -31.98 -11.65
CA THR A 302 -17.40 -32.81 -10.81
C THR A 302 -18.72 -33.16 -11.47
N ASP A 303 -19.33 -32.28 -12.27
CA ASP A 303 -20.57 -32.59 -13.01
C ASP A 303 -20.35 -33.64 -14.12
N CYS A 304 -19.16 -33.69 -14.71
CA CYS A 304 -18.78 -34.71 -15.68
C CYS A 304 -18.58 -36.08 -15.01
N ILE A 305 -17.97 -36.09 -13.81
CA ILE A 305 -17.73 -37.29 -13.02
C ILE A 305 -19.02 -37.83 -12.37
N LEU A 306 -19.91 -36.96 -11.88
CA LEU A 306 -21.21 -37.36 -11.32
C LEU A 306 -22.17 -37.93 -12.36
N ARG A 307 -22.13 -37.45 -13.61
CA ARG A 307 -22.92 -38.04 -14.71
C ARG A 307 -22.41 -39.40 -15.17
N ILE A 308 -21.15 -39.72 -14.95
CA ILE A 308 -20.57 -41.05 -15.24
C ILE A 308 -20.84 -42.04 -14.09
N MET A 309 -20.98 -41.56 -12.84
CA MET A 309 -21.27 -42.40 -11.68
C MET A 309 -22.77 -42.61 -11.38
N ALA A 310 -23.68 -41.97 -12.12
CA ALA A 310 -25.13 -42.12 -11.93
C ALA A 310 -25.74 -43.31 -12.69
N ASP A 311 -24.96 -44.08 -13.46
CA ASP A 311 -25.46 -45.22 -14.25
C ASP A 311 -25.10 -46.60 -13.67
N SER A 312 -24.78 -46.66 -12.38
CA SER A 312 -24.47 -47.93 -11.72
C SER A 312 -24.82 -47.93 -10.23
N GLY A 313 -25.98 -48.50 -9.92
CA GLY A 313 -26.15 -49.30 -8.70
C GLY A 313 -26.80 -48.61 -7.49
N SER A 314 -27.98 -49.14 -7.16
CA SER A 314 -28.84 -48.90 -6.00
C SER A 314 -28.18 -49.06 -4.62
N GLY A 315 -28.61 -48.26 -3.64
CA GLY A 315 -28.37 -48.54 -2.22
C GLY A 315 -28.89 -47.47 -1.27
N SER A 316 -30.00 -47.76 -0.60
CA SER A 316 -30.65 -46.90 0.41
C SER A 316 -29.80 -46.65 1.65
N GLY A 317 -29.74 -45.41 2.12
CA GLY A 317 -29.17 -45.07 3.42
C GLY A 317 -29.33 -43.59 3.75
N ARG A 318 -30.44 -43.22 4.39
CA ARG A 318 -30.73 -41.85 4.84
C ARG A 318 -29.75 -41.50 5.98
N ARG A 319 -28.77 -40.62 5.73
CA ARG A 319 -27.98 -39.94 6.77
C ARG A 319 -28.13 -38.44 6.63
N SER A 320 -28.46 -37.79 7.74
CA SER A 320 -28.66 -36.35 7.91
C SER A 320 -27.50 -35.55 7.30
N GLY A 321 -27.81 -34.67 6.33
CA GLY A 321 -26.86 -33.73 5.78
C GLY A 321 -26.34 -32.79 6.86
N ARG A 322 -25.02 -32.63 6.96
CA ARG A 322 -24.42 -31.53 7.72
C ARG A 322 -24.57 -30.25 6.89
N SER A 323 -25.27 -29.28 7.47
CA SER A 323 -25.38 -27.94 6.90
C SER A 323 -24.01 -27.26 6.89
N VAL A 324 -23.77 -26.44 5.87
CA VAL A 324 -22.58 -25.59 5.75
C VAL A 324 -22.66 -24.51 6.83
N THR A 325 -21.75 -24.56 7.80
CA THR A 325 -21.60 -23.47 8.78
C THR A 325 -21.04 -22.25 8.04
N ARG A 326 -21.90 -21.29 7.68
CA ARG A 326 -21.47 -19.97 7.20
C ARG A 326 -20.78 -19.25 8.36
N LEU A 327 -19.49 -18.96 8.19
CA LEU A 327 -18.65 -18.34 9.20
C LEU A 327 -18.75 -16.79 9.10
N SER A 328 -19.92 -16.20 9.40
CA SER A 328 -20.04 -14.73 9.42
C SER A 328 -19.53 -14.10 10.73
N GLY A 329 -19.29 -14.90 11.78
CA GLY A 329 -18.93 -14.40 13.11
C GLY A 329 -17.46 -14.00 13.31
N MET A 330 -16.56 -14.30 12.37
CA MET A 330 -15.13 -13.94 12.51
C MET A 330 -14.77 -12.61 11.84
N THR A 331 -15.58 -12.14 10.89
CA THR A 331 -15.39 -10.81 10.28
C THR A 331 -15.81 -9.70 11.25
N THR A 332 -16.84 -9.95 12.09
CA THR A 332 -17.30 -8.99 13.10
C THR A 332 -16.31 -8.80 14.24
N ALA A 333 -15.59 -9.85 14.65
CA ALA A 333 -14.57 -9.76 15.71
C ALA A 333 -13.30 -9.01 15.26
N ARG A 334 -12.96 -9.03 13.96
CA ARG A 334 -11.85 -8.25 13.39
C ARG A 334 -12.03 -6.73 13.54
N ILE A 335 -13.28 -6.26 13.69
CA ILE A 335 -13.60 -4.84 13.88
C ILE A 335 -13.45 -4.42 15.36
N ALA A 336 -13.52 -5.36 16.31
CA ALA A 336 -13.55 -5.07 17.75
C ALA A 336 -12.22 -5.24 18.50
N ARG A 337 -11.15 -5.76 17.86
CA ARG A 337 -9.83 -6.07 18.49
C ARG A 337 -9.89 -6.99 19.75
N GLU A 338 -11.00 -7.65 20.02
CA GLU A 338 -11.12 -8.60 21.14
C GLU A 338 -10.45 -9.95 20.81
N ARG A 339 -9.44 -10.34 21.59
CA ARG A 339 -8.79 -11.65 21.49
C ARG A 339 -9.66 -12.72 22.16
N THR A 340 -9.82 -13.87 21.50
CA THR A 340 -10.62 -14.98 22.06
C THR A 340 -9.83 -15.72 23.14
N GLN A 341 -10.34 -15.76 24.37
CA GLN A 341 -9.72 -16.55 25.45
C GLN A 341 -9.76 -18.06 25.14
N VAL A 342 -8.63 -18.73 25.29
CA VAL A 342 -8.51 -20.19 25.12
C VAL A 342 -7.51 -20.77 26.11
N ASP A 343 -7.91 -21.85 26.79
CA ASP A 343 -7.02 -22.57 27.69
C ASP A 343 -6.18 -23.55 26.88
N VAL A 344 -4.86 -23.32 26.84
CA VAL A 344 -3.90 -24.20 26.17
C VAL A 344 -2.97 -24.80 27.22
N ASP A 345 -2.94 -26.12 27.33
CA ASP A 345 -2.01 -26.81 28.23
C ASP A 345 -0.55 -26.52 27.81
N PRO A 346 0.27 -25.86 28.65
CA PRO A 346 1.64 -25.50 28.31
C PRO A 346 2.57 -26.68 28.03
N ARG A 347 2.24 -27.89 28.51
CA ARG A 347 3.06 -29.10 28.30
C ARG A 347 2.70 -29.81 27.01
N SER A 348 1.41 -29.90 26.69
CA SER A 348 0.91 -30.65 25.53
C SER A 348 0.54 -29.80 24.32
N GLY A 349 0.36 -28.48 24.49
CA GLY A 349 -0.15 -27.56 23.45
C GLY A 349 -1.63 -27.76 23.11
N ARG A 350 -2.33 -28.67 23.79
CA ARG A 350 -3.72 -29.00 23.47
C ARG A 350 -4.64 -27.96 24.09
N ALA A 351 -5.55 -27.43 23.27
CA ALA A 351 -6.58 -26.52 23.74
C ALA A 351 -7.75 -27.27 24.38
N SER A 352 -8.25 -26.73 25.47
CA SER A 352 -9.41 -27.19 26.23
C SER A 352 -10.40 -26.03 26.46
N GLY A 353 -11.49 -26.30 27.16
CA GLY A 353 -12.51 -25.29 27.45
C GLY A 353 -13.46 -24.98 26.28
N PRO A 354 -14.34 -23.97 26.45
CA PRO A 354 -15.44 -23.68 25.52
C PRO A 354 -14.97 -23.29 24.11
N ASN A 355 -13.78 -22.71 24.00
CA ASN A 355 -13.19 -22.28 22.72
C ASN A 355 -12.16 -23.28 22.15
N GLY A 356 -11.88 -24.40 22.82
CA GLY A 356 -10.85 -25.35 22.41
C GLY A 356 -11.08 -25.95 21.03
N ALA A 357 -12.32 -26.30 20.68
CA ALA A 357 -12.67 -26.81 19.35
C ALA A 357 -12.53 -25.74 18.25
N LYS A 358 -12.88 -24.48 18.56
CA LYS A 358 -12.74 -23.34 17.65
C LYS A 358 -11.26 -23.07 17.35
N PHE A 359 -10.43 -23.00 18.40
CA PHE A 359 -8.98 -22.89 18.27
C PHE A 359 -8.40 -24.06 17.48
N LYS A 360 -8.82 -25.29 17.77
CA LYS A 360 -8.39 -26.49 17.06
C LYS A 360 -8.65 -26.36 15.56
N SER A 361 -9.85 -25.96 15.15
CA SER A 361 -10.19 -25.75 13.73
C SER A 361 -9.41 -24.60 13.11
N TYR A 362 -9.21 -23.51 13.86
CA TYR A 362 -8.45 -22.34 13.42
C TYR A 362 -7.01 -22.67 13.03
N LEU A 363 -6.30 -23.47 13.83
CA LEU A 363 -4.92 -23.87 13.51
C LEU A 363 -4.81 -24.53 12.12
N GLY A 364 -5.80 -25.33 11.71
CA GLY A 364 -5.81 -25.92 10.37
C GLY A 364 -6.07 -24.91 9.26
N VAL A 365 -6.82 -23.83 9.55
CA VAL A 365 -7.01 -22.71 8.62
C VAL A 365 -5.71 -21.94 8.45
N VAL A 366 -5.02 -21.62 9.56
CA VAL A 366 -3.73 -20.91 9.55
C VAL A 366 -2.69 -21.68 8.73
N VAL A 367 -2.54 -22.99 8.95
CA VAL A 367 -1.65 -23.83 8.13
C VAL A 367 -1.97 -23.70 6.64
N ARG A 368 -3.23 -23.84 6.24
CA ARG A 368 -3.63 -23.77 4.83
C ARG A 368 -3.54 -22.37 4.22
N GLN A 369 -3.52 -21.32 5.05
CA GLN A 369 -3.38 -19.94 4.60
C GLN A 369 -1.93 -19.54 4.38
N HIS A 370 -1.02 -20.02 5.25
CA HIS A 370 0.37 -19.59 5.26
C HIS A 370 1.34 -20.61 4.63
N ILE A 371 1.00 -21.90 4.63
CA ILE A 371 1.85 -22.94 4.04
C ILE A 371 1.33 -23.30 2.65
N SER A 372 2.18 -23.12 1.64
CA SER A 372 1.90 -23.57 0.28
C SER A 372 1.80 -25.09 0.22
N ILE A 373 0.86 -25.60 -0.57
CA ILE A 373 0.72 -27.03 -0.89
C ILE A 373 1.95 -27.62 -1.59
N SER A 374 2.86 -26.77 -2.08
CA SER A 374 4.11 -27.18 -2.71
C SER A 374 5.20 -27.55 -1.71
N ILE A 375 5.04 -27.23 -0.41
CA ILE A 375 6.01 -27.59 0.62
C ILE A 375 5.81 -29.07 0.98
N PRO A 376 6.82 -29.93 0.74
CA PRO A 376 6.64 -31.38 0.81
C PRO A 376 6.50 -31.91 2.25
N SER A 377 7.02 -31.20 3.25
CA SER A 377 6.88 -31.54 4.66
C SER A 377 7.08 -30.31 5.56
N TRP A 378 6.62 -30.41 6.81
CA TRP A 378 6.77 -29.34 7.81
C TRP A 378 8.22 -28.88 8.03
N ASP A 379 9.19 -29.78 7.83
CA ASP A 379 10.62 -29.47 8.00
C ASP A 379 11.13 -28.45 6.97
N HIS A 380 10.45 -28.33 5.83
CA HIS A 380 10.77 -27.39 4.76
C HIS A 380 9.99 -26.07 4.86
N VAL A 381 9.15 -25.91 5.89
CA VAL A 381 8.47 -24.64 6.16
C VAL A 381 9.49 -23.67 6.74
N GLU A 382 9.70 -22.55 6.07
CA GLU A 382 10.65 -21.52 6.48
C GLU A 382 10.28 -20.93 7.85
N GLU A 383 11.30 -20.46 8.58
CA GLU A 383 11.08 -19.87 9.91
C GLU A 383 10.25 -18.58 9.84
N ALA A 384 10.33 -17.86 8.71
CA ALA A 384 9.48 -16.69 8.43
C ALA A 384 7.99 -17.05 8.40
N ASP A 385 7.62 -18.15 7.73
CA ASP A 385 6.22 -18.61 7.69
C ASP A 385 5.75 -19.10 9.06
N LYS A 386 6.62 -19.79 9.81
CA LYS A 386 6.36 -20.17 11.21
C LYS A 386 6.11 -18.94 12.10
N ASN A 387 6.83 -17.85 11.86
CA ASN A 387 6.63 -16.57 12.55
C ASN A 387 5.30 -15.91 12.18
N LEU A 388 4.95 -15.87 10.90
CA LEU A 388 3.67 -15.31 10.43
C LEU A 388 2.48 -16.08 10.99
N MET A 389 2.53 -17.41 10.98
CA MET A 389 1.50 -18.26 11.59
C MET A 389 1.37 -18.01 13.10
N TRP A 390 2.49 -17.84 13.81
CA TRP A 390 2.47 -17.54 15.24
C TRP A 390 1.85 -16.17 15.53
N GLN A 391 2.19 -15.16 14.73
CA GLN A 391 1.62 -13.82 14.85
C GLN A 391 0.11 -13.81 14.60
N ASP A 392 -0.37 -14.52 13.58
CA ASP A 392 -1.81 -14.60 13.28
C ASP A 392 -2.59 -15.27 14.44
N ILE A 393 -2.02 -16.31 15.07
CA ILE A 393 -2.61 -16.92 16.27
C ILE A 393 -2.69 -15.92 17.43
N GLN A 394 -1.62 -15.17 17.68
CA GLN A 394 -1.53 -14.16 18.76
C GLN A 394 -2.49 -12.97 18.56
N GLN A 395 -2.90 -12.69 17.32
CA GLN A 395 -3.89 -11.65 17.03
C GLN A 395 -5.32 -12.10 17.32
N ASN A 396 -5.61 -13.40 17.21
CA ASN A 396 -6.98 -13.93 17.31
C ASN A 396 -7.29 -14.60 18.65
N PHE A 397 -6.28 -15.06 19.37
CA PHE A 397 -6.42 -15.78 20.63
C PHE A 397 -5.54 -15.20 21.73
N ASP A 398 -6.07 -15.15 22.94
CA ASP A 398 -5.30 -14.75 24.12
C ASP A 398 -4.49 -15.94 24.63
N ILE A 399 -3.23 -16.02 24.21
CA ILE A 399 -2.31 -17.13 24.49
C ILE A 399 -0.96 -16.55 24.94
N PRO A 400 -0.33 -17.07 26.01
CA PRO A 400 0.97 -16.59 26.45
C PRO A 400 2.03 -16.63 25.34
N ASN A 401 2.63 -15.47 25.04
CA ASN A 401 3.69 -15.36 24.04
C ASN A 401 5.04 -15.83 24.60
N THR A 402 5.19 -17.16 24.73
CA THR A 402 6.43 -17.79 25.19
C THR A 402 6.95 -18.75 24.13
N GLU A 403 8.28 -18.88 24.05
CA GLU A 403 8.91 -19.76 23.06
C GLU A 403 8.51 -21.24 23.25
N VAL A 404 8.24 -21.64 24.49
CA VAL A 404 7.73 -22.97 24.83
C VAL A 404 6.34 -23.18 24.21
N MET A 405 5.44 -22.23 24.39
CA MET A 405 4.08 -22.30 23.86
C MET A 405 4.06 -22.27 22.32
N ARG A 406 4.87 -21.38 21.73
CA ARG A 406 5.09 -21.27 20.28
C ARG A 406 5.50 -22.61 19.68
N LYS A 407 6.56 -23.24 20.20
CA LYS A 407 7.06 -24.53 19.72
C LYS A 407 6.02 -25.64 19.81
N LYS A 408 5.23 -25.69 20.89
CA LYS A 408 4.20 -26.73 21.09
C LYS A 408 3.03 -26.57 20.12
N ILE A 409 2.55 -25.34 19.90
CA ILE A 409 1.45 -25.08 18.97
C ILE A 409 1.88 -25.34 17.52
N LEU A 410 3.07 -24.90 17.14
CA LEU A 410 3.64 -25.18 15.82
C LEU A 410 3.83 -26.69 15.59
N SER A 411 4.25 -27.45 16.61
CA SER A 411 4.33 -28.91 16.53
C SER A 411 2.96 -29.57 16.30
N ILE A 412 1.88 -29.03 16.87
CA ILE A 412 0.53 -29.54 16.60
C ILE A 412 0.10 -29.23 15.17
N MET A 413 0.49 -28.07 14.64
CA MET A 413 0.22 -27.68 13.26
C MET A 413 0.94 -28.59 12.26
N ALA A 414 2.18 -29.02 12.57
CA ALA A 414 2.93 -29.98 11.77
C ALA A 414 2.22 -31.33 11.56
N THR A 415 1.31 -31.70 12.45
CA THR A 415 0.58 -32.99 12.40
C THR A 415 -0.73 -32.92 11.62
N ARG A 416 -1.01 -31.82 10.92
CA ARG A 416 -2.30 -31.53 10.27
C ARG A 416 -2.14 -31.01 8.86
#